data_AF-A0A929AA97-F1
#
_entry.id   AF-A0A929AA97-F1
#
_cell.length_a   1.000
_cell.length_b   1.000
_cell.length_c   1.000
_cell.angle_alpha   90.00
_cell.angle_beta   90.00
_cell.angle_gamma   90.00
#
_symmetry.space_group_name_H-M   'P 1'
#
loop_
_entity.id
_entity.type
_entity.pdbx_description
1 polymer ?
#
loop_
_entity_poly.entity_id
_entity_poly.type
_entity_poly.pdbx_seq_one_letter_code
_entity_poly.pdbx_strand_id
1 'polypeptide(L)'
;MNNESSSNSSQTDWRRLDTMSDEDIDFSDCPEVTPEMFANAVVRKGLPVVEKKTQVILRIDSDVLDWFKSQGQSYQAQINALLRAYMEANQ
;
A
#
# COMPACT_ATOMS: atom_id res chain seq x y z
N MET A 1 -18.22 3.42 -20.84
CA MET A 1 -17.82 3.27 -19.43
C MET A 1 -16.75 4.32 -19.16
N ASN A 2 -17.09 5.39 -18.44
CA ASN A 2 -16.17 6.49 -18.13
C ASN A 2 -15.51 6.21 -16.78
N ASN A 3 -14.33 5.60 -16.79
CA ASN A 3 -13.53 5.41 -15.58
C ASN A 3 -12.25 6.23 -15.70
N GLU A 4 -12.27 7.46 -15.18
CA GLU A 4 -11.06 8.25 -14.97
C GLU A 4 -10.29 7.66 -13.79
N SER A 5 -9.52 6.61 -14.04
CA SER A 5 -8.81 5.86 -12.98
C SER A 5 -7.43 6.44 -12.62
N SER A 6 -7.02 7.56 -13.21
CA SER A 6 -5.84 8.30 -12.78
C SER A 6 -5.91 9.75 -13.29
N SER A 7 -5.59 10.72 -12.45
CA SER A 7 -5.67 12.16 -12.75
C SER A 7 -4.68 12.67 -13.80
N ASN A 8 -3.84 11.81 -14.36
CA ASN A 8 -2.86 12.16 -15.39
C ASN A 8 -3.21 11.45 -16.70
N SER A 9 -3.09 12.17 -17.81
CA SER A 9 -3.12 11.57 -19.14
C SER A 9 -1.97 10.57 -19.26
N SER A 10 -2.30 9.32 -19.57
CA SER A 10 -1.29 8.30 -19.85
C SER A 10 -0.36 8.79 -20.97
N GLN A 11 0.96 8.73 -20.73
CA GLN A 11 1.98 9.03 -21.74
C GLN A 11 2.26 7.83 -22.66
N THR A 12 1.52 6.74 -22.48
CA THR A 12 1.66 5.52 -23.27
C THR A 12 1.13 5.74 -24.68
N ASP A 13 1.93 5.38 -25.69
CA ASP A 13 1.46 5.32 -27.07
C ASP A 13 0.57 4.08 -27.28
N TRP A 14 -0.72 4.25 -27.02
CA TRP A 14 -1.72 3.20 -27.15
C TRP A 14 -1.89 2.69 -28.57
N ARG A 15 -1.71 3.54 -29.59
CA ARG A 15 -1.86 3.11 -30.99
C ARG A 15 -0.76 2.14 -31.39
N ARG A 16 0.48 2.41 -30.95
CA ARG A 16 1.61 1.52 -31.17
C ARG A 16 1.37 0.14 -30.55
N LEU A 17 0.92 0.10 -29.29
CA LEU A 17 0.65 -1.15 -28.57
C LEU A 17 -0.50 -1.94 -29.19
N ASP A 18 -1.57 -1.27 -29.65
CA ASP A 18 -2.74 -1.93 -30.27
C ASP A 18 -2.40 -2.60 -31.61
N THR A 19 -1.38 -2.10 -32.31
CA THR A 19 -0.90 -2.67 -33.58
C THR A 19 0.25 -3.67 -33.43
N MET A 20 0.80 -3.82 -32.23
CA MET A 20 1.96 -4.66 -31.97
C MET A 20 1.55 -6.13 -31.91
N SER A 21 2.33 -7.02 -32.53
CA SER A 21 2.09 -8.46 -32.42
C SER A 21 2.81 -9.04 -31.20
N ASP A 22 2.35 -10.20 -30.72
CA ASP A 22 2.95 -10.87 -29.57
C ASP A 22 4.43 -11.25 -29.82
N GLU A 23 4.78 -11.52 -31.08
CA GLU A 23 6.14 -11.87 -31.52
C GLU A 23 7.13 -10.71 -31.38
N ASP A 24 6.63 -9.47 -31.38
CA ASP A 24 7.45 -8.27 -31.25
C ASP A 24 7.75 -7.93 -29.77
N ILE A 25 7.14 -8.64 -28.81
CA ILE A 25 7.29 -8.35 -27.38
C ILE A 25 8.67 -8.79 -26.90
N ASP A 26 9.42 -7.83 -26.36
CA ASP A 26 10.73 -8.09 -25.76
C ASP A 26 10.56 -8.59 -24.31
N PHE A 27 11.00 -9.83 -24.05
CA PHE A 27 10.98 -10.48 -22.73
C PHE A 27 12.37 -10.53 -22.07
N SER A 28 13.35 -9.79 -22.59
CA SER A 28 14.74 -9.83 -22.10
C SER A 28 14.89 -9.39 -20.63
N ASP A 29 14.03 -8.50 -20.15
CA ASP A 29 13.99 -8.00 -18.77
C ASP A 29 13.05 -8.80 -17.87
N CYS A 30 12.00 -9.39 -18.44
CA CYS A 30 10.95 -10.12 -17.75
C CYS A 30 10.64 -11.43 -18.49
N PRO A 31 11.32 -12.54 -18.16
CA PRO A 31 11.07 -13.82 -18.81
C PRO A 31 9.65 -14.30 -18.54
N GLU A 32 9.07 -14.97 -19.54
CA GLU A 32 7.71 -15.52 -19.43
C GLU A 32 7.58 -16.52 -18.28
N VAL A 33 6.43 -16.47 -17.61
CA VAL A 33 6.09 -17.43 -16.56
C VAL A 33 5.71 -18.75 -17.21
N THR A 34 6.55 -19.77 -17.05
CA THR A 34 6.25 -21.11 -17.56
C THR A 34 5.11 -21.75 -16.76
N PRO A 35 4.37 -22.72 -17.35
CA PRO A 35 3.34 -23.47 -16.61
C PRO A 35 3.87 -24.15 -15.35
N GLU A 36 5.11 -24.63 -15.37
CA GLU A 36 5.78 -25.25 -14.22
C GLU A 36 6.09 -24.23 -13.12
N MET A 37 6.53 -23.03 -13.48
CA MET A 37 6.72 -21.92 -12.53
C MET A 37 5.40 -21.51 -11.90
N PHE A 38 4.34 -21.42 -12.72
CA PHE A 38 3.01 -21.07 -12.24
C PHE A 38 2.42 -22.14 -11.32
N ALA A 39 2.63 -23.43 -11.61
CA ALA A 39 2.20 -24.54 -10.76
C ALA A 39 2.82 -24.49 -9.36
N ASN A 40 4.04 -23.96 -9.25
CA ASN A 40 4.75 -23.77 -7.98
C ASN A 40 4.47 -22.41 -7.31
N ALA A 41 3.62 -21.57 -7.91
CA ALA A 41 3.31 -20.26 -7.36
C ALA A 41 2.48 -20.38 -6.07
N VAL A 42 2.96 -19.74 -5.00
CA VAL A 42 2.22 -19.65 -3.73
C VAL A 42 1.32 -18.42 -3.77
N VAL A 43 0.01 -18.63 -3.80
CA VAL A 43 -0.94 -17.53 -3.63
C VAL A 43 -0.80 -16.99 -2.20
N ARG A 44 -0.37 -15.74 -2.06
CA ARG A 44 -0.45 -15.00 -0.79
C ARG A 44 -1.90 -14.71 -0.45
N LYS A 45 -2.61 -15.72 0.08
CA LYS A 45 -3.94 -15.57 0.68
C LYS A 45 -3.77 -15.10 2.12
N GLY A 46 -4.57 -14.10 2.51
CA GLY A 46 -4.67 -13.70 3.91
C GLY A 46 -3.59 -12.72 4.38
N LEU A 47 -3.08 -11.83 3.50
CA LEU A 47 -2.49 -10.61 4.03
C LEU A 47 -3.57 -9.95 4.91
N PRO A 48 -3.32 -9.73 6.21
CA PRO A 48 -4.30 -9.08 7.06
C PRO A 48 -4.63 -7.75 6.41
N VAL A 49 -5.92 -7.51 6.17
CA VAL A 49 -6.38 -6.19 5.75
C VAL A 49 -5.97 -5.26 6.88
N VAL A 50 -4.93 -4.48 6.66
CA VAL A 50 -4.53 -3.46 7.62
C VAL A 50 -5.69 -2.49 7.70
N GLU A 51 -6.38 -2.48 8.84
CA GLU A 51 -7.48 -1.54 9.04
C GLU A 51 -6.96 -0.13 8.78
N LYS A 52 -7.70 0.62 7.96
CA LYS A 52 -7.32 1.97 7.59
C LYS A 52 -7.36 2.84 8.84
N LYS A 53 -6.23 3.47 9.17
CA LYS A 53 -6.17 4.50 10.19
C LYS A 53 -6.96 5.73 9.70
N THR A 54 -7.86 6.23 10.53
CA THR A 54 -8.58 7.47 10.24
C THR A 54 -7.76 8.66 10.72
N GLN A 55 -7.52 9.63 9.84
CA GLN A 55 -6.91 10.90 10.24
C GLN A 55 -7.93 11.74 11.00
N VAL A 56 -7.60 12.11 12.24
CA VAL A 56 -8.44 12.93 13.10
C VAL A 56 -7.65 14.12 13.63
N ILE A 57 -8.35 15.22 13.94
CA ILE A 57 -7.78 16.37 14.64
C ILE A 57 -8.11 16.20 16.12
N LEU A 58 -7.09 15.91 16.94
CA LEU A 58 -7.20 15.74 18.39
C LEU A 58 -6.32 16.78 19.09
N ARG A 59 -6.81 17.35 20.19
CA ARG A 59 -6.00 18.18 21.09
C ARG A 59 -5.34 17.29 22.12
N ILE A 60 -4.03 17.43 22.27
CA ILE A 60 -3.18 16.73 23.23
C ILE A 60 -2.42 17.81 23.98
N ASP A 61 -2.23 17.62 25.28
CA ASP A 61 -1.41 18.53 26.10
C ASP A 61 0.03 18.60 25.55
N SER A 62 0.63 19.79 25.61
CA SER A 62 1.91 20.06 24.96
C SER A 62 3.06 19.24 25.56
N ASP A 63 3.07 19.09 26.87
CA ASP A 63 4.06 18.31 27.62
C ASP A 63 4.00 16.81 27.28
N VAL A 64 2.79 16.26 27.17
CA VAL A 64 2.57 14.87 26.74
C VAL A 64 3.06 14.66 25.31
N LEU A 65 2.73 15.59 24.40
CA LEU A 65 3.17 15.50 23.01
C LEU A 65 4.69 15.58 22.88
N ASP A 66 5.33 16.48 23.64
CA ASP A 66 6.78 16.67 23.62
C ASP A 66 7.51 15.46 24.24
N TRP A 67 6.94 14.85 25.28
CA TRP A 67 7.44 13.58 25.81
C TRP A 67 7.45 12.48 24.74
N PHE A 68 6.34 12.29 24.02
CA PHE A 68 6.28 11.29 22.94
C PHE A 68 7.23 11.60 21.77
N LYS A 69 7.39 12.88 21.40
CA LYS A 69 8.37 13.29 20.38
C LYS A 69 9.81 13.01 20.81
N SER A 70 10.13 13.15 22.09
CA SER A 70 11.46 12.85 22.62
C SER A 70 11.86 11.38 22.50
N GLN A 71 10.89 10.47 22.39
CA GLN A 71 11.10 9.03 22.21
C GLN A 71 11.45 8.64 20.76
N GLY A 72 11.41 9.59 19.81
CA GLY A 72 11.87 9.41 18.43
C GLY A 72 10.81 9.53 17.34
N GLN A 73 11.17 9.10 16.13
CA GLN A 73 10.45 9.40 14.88
C GLN A 73 9.02 8.81 14.80
N SER A 74 8.68 7.84 15.66
CA SER A 74 7.42 7.09 15.62
C SER A 74 6.38 7.52 16.66
N TYR A 75 6.47 8.75 17.19
CA TYR A 75 5.61 9.25 18.26
C TYR A 75 4.09 9.07 18.00
N GLN A 76 3.61 9.29 16.77
CA GLN A 76 2.20 9.06 16.42
C GLN A 76 1.79 7.58 16.53
N ALA A 77 2.69 6.66 16.17
CA ALA A 77 2.44 5.23 16.27
C ALA A 77 2.42 4.78 17.74
N GLN A 78 3.27 5.36 18.59
CA GLN A 78 3.29 5.10 20.03
C GLN A 78 2.00 5.60 20.71
N ILE A 79 1.55 6.82 20.37
CA ILE A 79 0.27 7.35 20.85
C ILE A 79 -0.88 6.40 20.47
N ASN A 80 -0.92 5.97 19.21
CA ASN A 80 -1.96 5.04 18.76
C ASN A 80 -1.89 3.67 19.48
N ALA A 81 -0.68 3.15 19.75
CA ALA A 81 -0.50 1.91 20.49
C ALA A 81 -1.00 2.03 21.93
N LEU A 82 -0.72 3.15 22.61
CA LEU A 82 -1.22 3.41 23.96
C LEU A 82 -2.75 3.49 23.99
N LEU A 83 -3.36 4.21 23.04
CA LEU A 83 -4.82 4.30 22.94
C LEU A 83 -5.47 2.94 22.70
N ARG A 84 -4.84 2.09 21.87
CA ARG A 84 -5.32 0.72 21.63
C ARG A 84 -5.21 -0.16 22.88
N ALA A 85 -4.08 -0.12 23.58
CA ALA A 85 -3.91 -0.87 24.82
C ALA A 85 -4.91 -0.44 25.90
N TYR A 86 -5.18 0.87 26.01
CA TYR A 86 -6.21 1.39 26.92
C TYR A 86 -7.61 0.90 26.52
N MET A 87 -7.95 0.93 25.24
CA MET A 87 -9.22 0.42 24.73
C MET A 87 -9.40 -1.06 25.07
N GLU A 88 -8.41 -1.91 24.79
CA GLU A 88 -8.45 -3.36 25.04
C GLU A 88 -8.55 -3.69 26.54
N ALA A 89 -7.92 -2.90 27.40
CA ALA A 89 -7.94 -3.12 28.84
C ALA A 89 -9.25 -2.67 29.52
N ASN A 90 -10.04 -1.81 28.88
CA ASN A 90 -11.29 -1.26 29.41
C ASN A 90 -12.52 -1.75 28.64
N GLN A 91 -12.38 -2.83 27.88
CA GLN A 91 -13.42 -3.50 27.13
C GLN A 91 -13.85 -4.78 27.84
#